data_AF-A0A0E0N9Q6-F1
#
_entry.id   AF-A0A0E0N9Q6-F1
#
_cell.length_a   1.000
_cell.length_b   1.000
_cell.length_c   1.000
_cell.angle_alpha   90.00
_cell.angle_beta   90.00
_cell.angle_gamma   90.00
#
_symmetry.space_group_name_H-M   'P 1'
#
loop_
_entity.id
_entity.type
_entity.pdbx_description
1 polymer ?
#
loop_
_entity_poly.entity_id
_entity_poly.type
_entity_poly.pdbx_seq_one_letter_code
_entity_poly.pdbx_strand_id
1 'polypeptide(L)' 'MPPPPYVHAAGYENAVGDTCAYAAVGGSRILLSSRRHGTYSFDTARATWSKDGDWTLPFSDRAEFIPD' A
#
# COMPACT_ATOMS: atom_id res chain seq x y z
N MET A 1 12.45 1.53 -6.98
CA MET A 1 11.76 1.39 -5.68
C MET A 1 11.94 -0.04 -5.20
N PRO A 2 12.30 -0.26 -3.92
CA PRO A 2 12.25 -1.60 -3.35
C PRO A 2 10.81 -2.11 -3.37
N PRO A 3 10.60 -3.40 -3.70
CA PRO A 3 9.26 -3.94 -3.73
C PRO A 3 8.69 -3.99 -2.30
N PRO A 4 7.39 -3.79 -2.13
CA PRO A 4 6.76 -3.83 -0.83
C PRO A 4 6.95 -5.14 -0.06
N PRO A 5 6.98 -5.15 1.28
CA PRO A 5 7.23 -6.35 2.07
C PRO A 5 6.13 -7.40 1.92
N TYR A 6 4.89 -7.00 1.58
CA TYR A 6 3.83 -7.97 1.32
C TYR A 6 4.06 -8.77 0.04
N VAL A 7 5.00 -8.38 -0.86
CA VAL A 7 5.38 -9.24 -1.99
C VAL A 7 6.04 -10.55 -1.55
N HIS A 8 6.53 -10.58 -0.31
CA HIS A 8 7.10 -11.75 0.35
C HIS A 8 6.14 -12.37 1.37
N ALA A 9 4.94 -11.79 1.56
CA ALA A 9 3.93 -12.40 2.41
C ALA A 9 3.39 -13.67 1.72
N ALA A 10 3.25 -14.74 2.50
CA ALA A 10 2.70 -15.99 2.03
C ALA A 10 1.26 -15.75 1.54
N GLY A 11 1.05 -15.73 0.21
CA GLY A 11 -0.21 -15.36 -0.41
C GLY A 11 -0.14 -14.18 -1.38
N TYR A 12 1.02 -13.54 -1.56
CA TYR A 12 1.30 -12.68 -2.70
C TYR A 12 1.55 -13.51 -3.95
N GLU A 13 0.50 -14.17 -4.41
CA GLU A 13 0.38 -14.41 -5.82
C GLU A 13 0.05 -13.04 -6.42
N ASN A 14 0.63 -12.72 -7.59
CA ASN A 14 0.06 -11.72 -8.48
C ASN A 14 -1.30 -12.26 -8.96
N ALA A 15 -2.20 -12.48 -8.00
CA ALA A 15 -3.51 -13.03 -8.19
C ALA A 15 -4.24 -11.93 -8.92
N VAL A 16 -4.34 -12.13 -10.23
CA VAL A 16 -5.36 -11.53 -11.07
C VAL A 16 -6.68 -11.59 -10.29
N GLY A 17 -6.99 -10.54 -9.53
CA GLY A 17 -8.12 -10.50 -8.60
C GLY A 17 -7.89 -9.95 -7.19
N ASP A 18 -6.66 -9.86 -6.65
CA ASP A 18 -6.40 -9.17 -5.37
C ASP A 18 -6.27 -7.68 -5.65
N THR A 19 -7.42 -7.00 -5.64
CA THR A 19 -7.48 -5.57 -5.91
C THR A 19 -6.76 -4.80 -4.79
N CYS A 20 -5.47 -4.52 -5.02
CA CYS A 20 -4.66 -3.68 -4.15
C CYS A 20 -4.94 -2.21 -4.47
N ALA A 21 -5.29 -1.45 -3.45
CA ALA A 21 -5.45 -0.01 -3.55
C ALA A 21 -4.16 0.69 -3.12
N TYR A 22 -3.75 1.74 -3.81
CA TYR A 22 -2.62 2.57 -3.38
C TYR A 22 -2.97 4.05 -3.44
N ALA A 23 -2.40 4.80 -2.50
CA ALA A 23 -2.55 6.24 -2.42
C ALA A 23 -1.23 6.94 -2.12
N ALA A 24 -0.86 7.92 -2.94
CA ALA A 24 0.26 8.80 -2.61
C ALA A 24 -0.22 9.90 -1.66
N VAL A 25 0.48 10.09 -0.54
CA VAL A 25 0.21 11.07 0.50
C VAL A 25 1.34 12.08 0.51
N GLY A 26 1.05 13.32 0.08
CA GLY A 26 2.00 14.45 0.17
C GLY A 26 3.36 14.22 -0.50
N GLY A 27 3.43 13.38 -1.54
CA GLY A 27 4.64 13.07 -2.32
C GLY A 27 5.77 12.33 -1.57
N SER A 28 5.66 12.21 -0.25
CA SER A 28 6.70 11.65 0.62
C SER A 28 6.33 10.30 1.21
N ARG A 29 5.07 9.88 1.05
CA ARG A 29 4.55 8.63 1.58
C ARG A 29 3.58 8.00 0.60
N ILE A 30 3.62 6.68 0.45
CA ILE A 30 2.68 5.92 -0.37
C ILE A 30 1.97 4.93 0.54
N LEU A 31 0.66 5.05 0.69
CA LEU A 31 -0.17 4.04 1.31
C LEU A 31 -0.51 2.97 0.28
N LEU A 32 -0.56 1.73 0.70
CA LEU A 32 -1.11 0.66 -0.10
C LEU A 32 -1.82 -0.36 0.78
N SER A 33 -3.06 -0.65 0.40
CA SER A 33 -3.98 -1.55 1.06
C SER A 33 -4.19 -2.79 0.20
N SER A 34 -3.98 -3.97 0.78
CA SER A 34 -4.44 -5.23 0.21
C SER A 34 -5.61 -5.75 1.04
N ARG A 35 -6.66 -6.26 0.38
CA ARG A 35 -7.82 -6.84 1.08
C ARG A 35 -7.46 -8.01 1.99
N ARG A 36 -6.34 -8.70 1.71
CA ARG A 36 -5.88 -9.85 2.49
C ARG A 36 -4.88 -9.51 3.59
N HIS A 37 -4.12 -8.41 3.43
CA HIS A 37 -2.94 -8.14 4.26
C HIS A 37 -3.02 -6.83 5.06
N GLY A 38 -4.05 -6.02 4.84
CA GLY A 38 -4.22 -4.71 5.44
C GLY A 38 -3.49 -3.60 4.69
N THR A 39 -3.31 -2.47 5.35
CA THR A 39 -2.66 -1.28 4.82
C THR A 39 -1.21 -1.14 5.30
N TYR A 40 -0.33 -0.86 4.34
CA TYR A 40 1.07 -0.57 4.50
C TYR A 40 1.35 0.86 4.04
N SER A 41 2.27 1.52 4.73
CA SER A 41 2.79 2.82 4.35
C SER A 41 4.26 2.70 3.94
N PHE A 42 4.58 3.17 2.76
CA PHE A 42 5.94 3.35 2.28
C PHE A 42 6.37 4.79 2.48
N ASP A 43 7.45 5.00 3.21
CA ASP A 43 8.10 6.29 3.34
C ASP A 43 9.13 6.43 2.21
N THR A 44 8.92 7.38 1.29
CA THR A 44 9.82 7.56 0.12
C THR A 44 11.12 8.25 0.53
N ALA A 45 11.12 9.05 1.60
CA ALA A 45 12.31 9.71 2.12
C ALA A 45 13.27 8.72 2.78
N ARG A 46 12.73 7.73 3.50
CA ARG A 46 13.50 6.68 4.16
C ARG A 46 13.60 5.39 3.33
N ALA A 47 12.89 5.32 2.20
CA ALA A 47 12.73 4.14 1.36
C ALA A 47 12.35 2.87 2.16
N THR A 48 11.47 3.02 3.17
CA THR A 48 11.10 1.94 4.08
C THR A 48 9.60 1.71 4.11
N TRP A 49 9.21 0.44 4.25
CA TRP A 49 7.82 0.06 4.41
C TRP A 49 7.50 -0.17 5.88
N SER A 50 6.32 0.26 6.30
CA SER A 50 5.77 0.06 7.65
C SER A 50 4.32 -0.38 7.52
N LYS A 51 3.85 -1.26 8.41
CA LYS A 51 2.44 -1.64 8.45
C LYS A 51 1.67 -0.53 9.16
N ASP A 52 0.69 0.06 8.47
CA ASP A 52 -0.13 1.14 9.01
C ASP A 52 -1.33 0.57 9.79
N GLY A 53 -1.89 -0.56 9.33
CA GLY A 53 -2.88 -1.32 10.07
C GLY A 53 -3.55 -2.43 9.26
N ASP A 54 -4.51 -3.14 9.86
CA ASP A 54 -5.34 -4.15 9.18
C ASP A 54 -6.58 -3.55 8.50
N TRP A 55 -6.70 -2.23 8.50
CA TRP A 55 -7.74 -1.52 7.76
C TRP A 55 -7.45 -1.54 6.26
N THR A 56 -8.49 -1.37 5.45
CA THR A 56 -8.36 -1.27 3.99
C THR A 56 -8.83 0.08 3.49
N LEU A 57 -8.19 0.61 2.45
CA LEU A 57 -8.62 1.85 1.81
C LEU A 57 -10.06 1.70 1.27
N PRO A 58 -10.91 2.73 1.37
CA PRO A 58 -12.30 2.68 0.90
C PRO A 58 -12.45 2.67 -0.63
N PHE A 59 -11.34 2.63 -1.37
CA PHE A 59 -11.25 2.55 -2.81
C PHE A 59 -10.40 1.34 -3.22
N SER A 60 -10.58 0.88 -4.44
CA SER A 60 -10.01 -0.38 -4.94
C SER A 60 -9.04 -0.15 -6.11
N ASP A 61 -8.31 0.96 -6.14
CA ASP A 61 -7.36 1.25 -7.23
C ASP A 61 -6.35 2.34 -6.81
N ARG A 62 -6.08 3.33 -7.64
CA ARG A 62 -5.26 4.49 -7.30
C ARG A 62 -6.09 5.63 -6.72
N ALA A 63 -5.66 6.15 -5.57
CA ALA A 63 -6.01 7.48 -5.14
C ALA A 63 -4.76 8.36 -5.04
N GLU A 64 -4.94 9.67 -5.03
CA GLU A 64 -3.90 10.61 -4.63
C GLU A 64 -4.49 11.41 -3.47
N PHE A 65 -3.86 11.31 -2.31
CA PHE A 65 -4.27 12.06 -1.13
C PHE A 65 -3.58 13.43 -1.18
N ILE A 66 -4.40 14.45 -1.44
CA ILE A 66 -4.00 15.85 -1.39
C ILE A 66 -4.36 16.38 0.01
N PRO A 67 -3.38 16.64 0.89
CA PRO A 67 -3.67 17.40 2.11
C PRO A 67 -4.09 18.83 1.72
N ASP A 68 -5.16 19.33 2.33
CA ASP A 68 -5.66 20.72 2.24
C ASP A 68 -4.76 21.70 3.03
#